data_AF-A0A524N3C9-F1
#
_entry.id   AF-A0A524N3C9-F1
#
_cell.length_a   1.000
_cell.length_b   1.000
_cell.length_c   1.000
_cell.angle_alpha   90.00
_cell.angle_beta   90.00
_cell.angle_gamma   90.00
#
_symmetry.space_group_name_H-M   'P 1'
#
loop_
_entity.id
_entity.type
_entity.pdbx_description
1 polymer ?
#
loop_
_entity_poly.entity_id
_entity_poly.type
_entity_poly.pdbx_seq_one_letter_code
_entity_poly.pdbx_strand_id
1 'polypeptide(L)'
;MKLLLIPTPRSIRMKPGLFKIPARGTIAIPDESFSETAWELDGVFRGYRVAASAEGVDDPVVIRLRPGIKSQGYCLKIEPDKVTIEAASPVGAFYAAQTLVQVAEQSTRGRLPCLNISDWPDFIDRGIYYDVCRGRVPKIERLIEMAEILASYKINHLQLYMEHTFRFRAHPEIGKNASPLTAEDI
;
A
#
# COMPACT_ATOMS: atom_id res chain seq x y z
N MET A 1 -5.25 11.25 21.30
CA MET A 1 -5.95 10.67 20.14
C MET A 1 -5.58 9.19 20.06
N LYS A 2 -6.56 8.29 19.88
CA LYS A 2 -6.28 6.86 19.66
C LYS A 2 -6.39 6.60 18.17
N LEU A 3 -5.30 6.16 17.54
CA LEU A 3 -5.30 5.76 16.13
C LEU A 3 -5.90 4.36 15.99
N LEU A 4 -6.76 4.17 14.98
CA LEU A 4 -7.32 2.89 14.60
C LEU A 4 -6.63 2.45 13.31
N LEU A 5 -5.74 1.46 13.41
CA LEU A 5 -4.99 0.95 12.27
C LEU A 5 -5.36 -0.51 12.01
N ILE A 6 -5.60 -0.82 10.74
CA ILE A 6 -5.98 -2.15 10.27
C ILE A 6 -5.02 -2.57 9.16
N PRO A 7 -4.27 -3.67 9.32
CA PRO A 7 -4.08 -4.44 10.55
C PRO A 7 -3.43 -3.62 11.67
N THR A 8 -3.55 -4.06 12.92
CA THR A 8 -2.87 -3.42 14.05
C THR A 8 -1.36 -3.68 13.96
N PRO A 9 -0.52 -2.64 13.90
CA PRO A 9 0.93 -2.80 13.86
C PRO A 9 1.49 -3.46 15.11
N ARG A 10 2.66 -4.12 14.97
CA ARG A 10 3.39 -4.70 16.12
C ARG A 10 3.70 -3.71 17.23
N SER A 11 4.06 -2.49 16.87
CA SER A 11 4.36 -1.44 17.85
C SER A 11 3.98 -0.07 17.32
N ILE A 12 3.27 0.71 18.15
CA ILE A 12 2.98 2.12 17.93
C ILE A 12 3.44 2.89 19.16
N ARG A 13 4.25 3.92 18.98
CA ARG A 13 4.63 4.87 20.02
C ARG A 13 4.28 6.28 19.58
N MET A 14 3.23 6.84 20.16
CA MET A 14 2.90 8.25 19.96
C MET A 14 4.01 9.14 20.51
N LYS A 15 4.30 10.23 19.83
CA LYS A 15 5.26 11.26 20.23
C LYS A 15 4.56 12.61 20.37
N PRO A 16 5.05 13.51 21.23
CA PRO A 16 4.54 14.87 21.27
C PRO A 16 4.76 15.59 19.93
N GLY A 17 3.83 16.47 19.55
CA GLY A 17 3.95 17.30 18.36
C GLY A 17 3.12 16.81 17.16
N LEU A 18 3.13 17.62 16.12
CA LEU A 18 2.43 17.40 14.87
C LEU A 18 3.39 17.70 13.71
N PHE A 19 3.39 16.85 12.70
CA PHE A 19 3.96 17.18 11.39
C PHE A 19 2.90 17.93 10.59
N LYS A 20 3.21 19.15 10.16
CA LYS A 20 2.33 19.93 9.31
C LYS A 20 2.78 19.78 7.88
N ILE A 21 2.01 19.08 7.06
CA ILE A 21 2.33 18.81 5.65
C ILE A 21 2.60 20.15 4.93
N PRO A 22 3.83 20.40 4.45
CA PRO A 22 4.12 21.59 3.65
C PRO A 22 3.26 21.64 2.38
N ALA A 23 2.93 22.84 1.89
CA ALA A 23 2.11 23.00 0.67
C ALA A 23 2.82 22.50 -0.60
N ARG A 24 4.16 22.42 -0.58
CA ARG A 24 5.01 21.87 -1.62
C ARG A 24 6.14 21.13 -0.96
N GLY A 25 6.62 20.08 -1.60
CA GLY A 25 7.74 19.30 -1.10
C GLY A 25 8.16 18.26 -2.12
N THR A 26 8.97 17.33 -1.66
CA THR A 26 9.51 16.24 -2.46
C THR A 26 9.41 14.96 -1.63
N ILE A 27 9.06 13.87 -2.30
CA ILE A 27 9.14 12.52 -1.76
C ILE A 27 10.45 11.95 -2.30
N ALA A 28 11.44 11.84 -1.42
CA ALA A 28 12.72 11.27 -1.76
C ALA A 28 12.65 9.73 -1.72
N ILE A 29 12.99 9.08 -2.83
CA ILE A 29 13.07 7.63 -2.97
C ILE A 29 14.50 7.15 -3.18
N PRO A 30 14.87 5.93 -2.76
CA PRO A 30 16.21 5.39 -3.01
C PRO A 30 16.50 5.20 -4.51
N ASP A 31 15.52 4.63 -5.21
CA ASP A 31 15.57 4.31 -6.63
C ASP A 31 14.15 4.01 -7.15
N GLU A 32 14.02 3.79 -8.46
CA GLU A 32 12.73 3.59 -9.15
C GLU A 32 11.92 2.38 -8.65
N SER A 33 12.53 1.41 -7.97
CA SER A 33 11.77 0.28 -7.40
C SER A 33 10.78 0.71 -6.30
N PHE A 34 10.91 1.94 -5.78
CA PHE A 34 10.02 2.53 -4.78
C PHE A 34 8.95 3.46 -5.36
N SER A 35 8.84 3.57 -6.69
CA SER A 35 7.88 4.47 -7.36
C SER A 35 6.44 4.23 -6.93
N GLU A 36 6.05 2.95 -6.82
CA GLU A 36 4.70 2.57 -6.36
C GLU A 36 4.43 3.06 -4.93
N THR A 37 5.43 2.97 -4.03
CA THR A 37 5.29 3.51 -2.68
C THR A 37 5.10 5.03 -2.72
N ALA A 38 5.83 5.74 -3.59
CA ALA A 38 5.67 7.18 -3.72
C ALA A 38 4.30 7.56 -4.33
N TRP A 39 3.75 6.75 -5.24
CA TRP A 39 2.41 6.95 -5.79
C TRP A 39 1.33 6.83 -4.71
N GLU A 40 1.37 5.78 -3.89
CA GLU A 40 0.44 5.64 -2.74
C GLU A 40 0.41 6.87 -1.84
N LEU A 41 1.55 7.56 -1.73
CA LEU A 41 1.71 8.76 -0.92
C LEU A 41 1.20 10.04 -1.58
N ASP A 42 0.91 10.07 -2.89
CA ASP A 42 0.36 11.26 -3.56
C ASP A 42 -0.99 11.68 -2.96
N GLY A 43 -1.82 10.71 -2.55
CA GLY A 43 -3.08 10.99 -1.87
C GLY A 43 -2.92 11.82 -0.58
N VAL A 44 -1.80 11.62 0.13
CA VAL A 44 -1.45 12.30 1.39
C VAL A 44 -0.67 13.59 1.14
N PHE A 45 0.32 13.55 0.23
CA PHE A 45 1.25 14.64 -0.07
C PHE A 45 1.00 15.21 -1.47
N ARG A 46 -0.26 15.58 -1.75
CA ARG A 46 -0.71 16.00 -3.08
C ARG A 46 0.19 17.07 -3.70
N GLY A 47 0.64 16.80 -4.93
CA GLY A 47 1.45 17.74 -5.71
C GLY A 47 2.93 17.78 -5.32
N TYR A 48 3.39 16.84 -4.49
CA TYR A 48 4.82 16.66 -4.24
C TYR A 48 5.47 16.03 -5.45
N ARG A 49 6.72 16.40 -5.71
CA ARG A 49 7.52 15.74 -6.75
C ARG A 49 8.17 14.50 -6.16
N VAL A 50 8.30 13.45 -6.96
CA VAL A 50 9.11 12.29 -6.61
C VAL A 50 10.52 12.52 -7.16
N ALA A 51 11.55 12.33 -6.33
CA ALA A 51 12.94 12.49 -6.74
C ALA A 51 13.82 11.45 -6.06
N ALA A 52 14.96 11.15 -6.68
CA ALA A 52 15.99 10.33 -6.05
C ALA A 52 16.53 11.03 -4.79
N SER A 53 16.78 10.27 -3.73
CA SER A 53 17.39 10.78 -2.51
C SER A 53 18.80 11.27 -2.80
N ALA A 54 19.12 12.48 -2.34
CA ALA A 54 20.44 13.07 -2.46
C ALA A 54 20.98 13.47 -1.08
N GLU A 55 22.27 13.29 -0.86
CA GLU A 55 22.92 13.73 0.38
C GLU A 55 22.81 15.24 0.57
N GLY A 56 22.55 15.66 1.81
CA GLY A 56 22.43 17.08 2.17
C GLY A 56 21.10 17.74 1.77
N VAL A 57 20.20 17.02 1.10
CA VAL A 57 18.84 17.51 0.81
C VAL A 57 17.92 17.16 1.97
N ASP A 58 17.24 18.18 2.50
CA ASP A 58 16.30 18.03 3.60
C ASP A 58 14.87 17.84 3.08
N ASP A 59 14.61 16.66 2.52
CA ASP A 59 13.27 16.33 2.01
C ASP A 59 12.29 16.07 3.18
N PRO A 60 11.06 16.62 3.12
CA PRO A 60 10.06 16.44 4.17
C PRO A 60 9.53 15.02 4.25
N VAL A 61 9.66 14.23 3.18
CA VAL A 61 9.25 12.83 3.12
C VAL A 61 10.38 12.02 2.50
N VAL A 62 10.88 11.03 3.24
CA VAL A 62 12.00 10.21 2.78
C VAL A 62 11.69 8.73 2.94
N ILE A 63 11.83 7.99 1.84
CA ILE A 63 11.82 6.53 1.81
C ILE A 63 13.27 6.07 1.73
N ARG A 64 13.67 5.15 2.60
CA ARG A 64 15.05 4.65 2.69
C ARG A 64 15.08 3.13 2.77
N LEU A 65 16.04 2.53 2.07
CA LEU A 65 16.38 1.14 2.26
C LEU A 65 17.14 0.99 3.59
N ARG A 66 16.69 0.08 4.45
CA ARG A 66 17.34 -0.24 5.72
C ARG A 66 17.46 -1.76 5.88
N PRO A 67 18.66 -2.32 5.65
CA PRO A 67 18.92 -3.73 5.91
C PRO A 67 18.64 -4.12 7.37
N GLY A 68 18.25 -5.37 7.60
CA GLY A 68 17.98 -5.92 8.94
C GLY A 68 16.54 -5.72 9.44
N ILE A 69 15.69 -5.01 8.71
CA ILE A 69 14.24 -5.06 8.92
C ILE A 69 13.71 -6.42 8.43
N LYS A 70 12.75 -7.00 9.15
CA LYS A 70 12.12 -8.29 8.80
C LYS A 70 11.47 -8.22 7.41
N SER A 71 11.34 -9.37 6.74
CA SER A 71 10.65 -9.46 5.43
C SER A 71 9.27 -8.83 5.50
N GLN A 72 8.92 -8.04 4.47
CA GLN A 72 7.69 -7.23 4.39
C GLN A 72 7.50 -6.23 5.55
N GLY A 73 8.49 -6.05 6.42
CA GLY A 73 8.43 -5.15 7.55
C GLY A 73 8.90 -3.74 7.19
N TYR A 74 8.55 -2.80 8.07
CA TYR A 74 8.94 -1.41 7.95
C TYR A 74 9.02 -0.69 9.30
N CYS A 75 9.68 0.45 9.30
CA CYS A 75 9.58 1.47 10.34
C CYS A 75 9.03 2.76 9.72
N LEU A 76 8.00 3.33 10.35
CA LEU A 76 7.44 4.64 9.98
C LEU A 76 7.70 5.61 11.13
N LYS A 77 8.33 6.73 10.84
CA LYS A 77 8.56 7.83 11.79
C LYS A 77 7.92 9.09 11.24
N ILE A 78 7.12 9.74 12.08
CA ILE A 78 6.56 11.06 11.82
C ILE A 78 7.10 11.98 12.91
N GLU A 79 7.90 12.95 12.50
CA GLU A 79 8.56 13.96 13.31
C GLU A 79 8.05 15.34 12.88
N PRO A 80 8.22 16.42 13.68
CA PRO A 80 7.62 17.72 13.38
C PRO A 80 8.00 18.31 12.01
N ASP A 81 9.17 17.94 11.50
CA ASP A 81 9.79 18.42 10.28
C ASP A 81 9.92 17.35 9.18
N LYS A 82 9.75 16.06 9.51
CA LYS A 82 10.05 14.97 8.58
C LYS A 82 9.18 13.73 8.77
N VAL A 83 8.83 13.10 7.65
CA VAL A 83 8.28 11.75 7.61
C VAL A 83 9.32 10.81 7.01
N THR A 84 9.67 9.75 7.72
CA THR A 84 10.64 8.75 7.26
C THR A 84 10.00 7.36 7.21
N ILE A 85 10.10 6.71 6.05
CA ILE A 85 9.79 5.29 5.84
C ILE A 85 11.11 4.54 5.66
N GLU A 86 11.36 3.55 6.51
CA GLU A 86 12.51 2.65 6.40
C GLU A 86 12.01 1.22 6.16
N ALA A 87 12.50 0.54 5.14
CA ALA A 87 12.15 -0.85 4.86
C ALA A 87 13.34 -1.62 4.24
N ALA A 88 13.33 -2.96 4.37
CA ALA A 88 14.34 -3.80 3.72
C ALA A 88 14.04 -4.11 2.24
N SER A 89 12.86 -3.72 1.73
CA SER A 89 12.44 -3.92 0.35
C SER A 89 11.32 -2.94 -0.04
N PRO A 90 11.06 -2.75 -1.35
CA PRO A 90 9.91 -1.97 -1.82
C PRO A 90 8.57 -2.42 -1.25
N VAL A 91 8.36 -3.74 -1.10
CA VAL A 91 7.12 -4.29 -0.52
C VAL A 91 6.90 -3.80 0.92
N GLY A 92 7.94 -3.78 1.74
CA GLY A 92 7.84 -3.25 3.11
C GLY A 92 7.53 -1.75 3.12
N ALA A 93 8.16 -0.98 2.22
CA ALA A 93 7.90 0.46 2.10
C ALA A 93 6.46 0.74 1.64
N PHE A 94 5.93 -0.05 0.70
CA PHE A 94 4.53 0.01 0.27
C PHE A 94 3.58 -0.19 1.46
N TYR A 95 3.81 -1.20 2.31
CA TYR A 95 3.00 -1.39 3.51
C TYR A 95 3.13 -0.26 4.54
N ALA A 96 4.28 0.40 4.61
CA ALA A 96 4.45 1.61 5.41
C ALA A 96 3.57 2.75 4.89
N ALA A 97 3.52 2.92 3.57
CA ALA A 97 2.66 3.91 2.92
C ALA A 97 1.17 3.64 3.21
N GLN A 98 0.71 2.39 3.13
CA GLN A 98 -0.66 2.02 3.49
C GLN A 98 -1.01 2.41 4.94
N THR A 99 -0.08 2.21 5.88
CA THR A 99 -0.27 2.68 7.26
C THR A 99 -0.27 4.20 7.37
N LEU A 100 0.59 4.89 6.63
CA LEU A 100 0.63 6.35 6.62
C LEU A 100 -0.65 6.97 6.04
N VAL A 101 -1.22 6.37 5.00
CA VAL A 101 -2.54 6.75 4.45
C VAL A 101 -3.61 6.67 5.54
N GLN A 102 -3.71 5.55 6.27
CA GLN A 102 -4.67 5.42 7.36
C GLN A 102 -4.45 6.43 8.51
N VAL A 103 -3.19 6.77 8.81
CA VAL A 103 -2.88 7.84 9.77
C VAL A 103 -3.36 9.19 9.25
N ALA A 104 -3.16 9.48 7.97
CA ALA A 104 -3.56 10.73 7.34
C ALA A 104 -5.08 10.89 7.26
N GLU A 105 -5.82 9.82 6.95
CA GLU A 105 -7.30 9.81 6.93
C GLU A 105 -7.92 10.15 8.30
N GLN A 106 -7.24 9.78 9.38
CA GLN A 106 -7.65 10.09 10.75
C GLN A 106 -7.10 11.44 11.25
N SER A 107 -6.32 12.14 10.43
CA SER A 107 -5.71 13.41 10.74
C SER A 107 -6.51 14.57 10.16
N THR A 108 -6.47 15.73 10.81
CA THR A 108 -7.24 16.91 10.36
C THR A 108 -6.33 17.96 9.73
N ARG A 109 -6.79 18.55 8.62
CA ARG A 109 -6.16 19.73 7.97
C ARG A 109 -4.66 19.53 7.65
N GLY A 110 -4.27 18.33 7.20
CA GLY A 110 -2.88 18.02 6.84
C GLY A 110 -1.90 18.05 8.01
N ARG A 111 -2.37 17.75 9.24
CA ARG A 111 -1.53 17.69 10.44
C ARG A 111 -1.47 16.27 10.96
N LEU A 112 -0.36 15.59 10.68
CA LEU A 112 -0.14 14.21 11.10
C LEU A 112 0.39 14.19 12.55
N PRO A 113 -0.08 13.29 13.42
CA PRO A 113 0.51 13.14 14.75
C PRO A 113 1.93 12.61 14.66
N CYS A 114 2.84 13.16 15.48
CA CYS A 114 4.18 12.58 15.58
C CYS A 114 4.11 11.19 16.23
N LEU A 115 4.80 10.21 15.64
CA LEU A 115 4.76 8.82 16.08
C LEU A 115 5.92 8.01 15.51
N ASN A 116 6.18 6.87 16.15
CA ASN A 116 7.05 5.83 15.64
C ASN A 116 6.27 4.52 15.58
N ILE A 117 6.22 3.90 14.41
CA ILE A 117 5.64 2.57 14.17
C ILE A 117 6.74 1.64 13.68
N SER A 118 6.74 0.41 14.19
CA SER A 118 7.52 -0.69 13.66
C SER A 118 6.57 -1.86 13.43
N ASP A 119 6.58 -2.43 12.23
CA ASP A 119 5.62 -3.45 11.85
C ASP A 119 6.20 -4.52 10.93
N TRP A 120 5.62 -5.72 11.00
CA TRP A 120 5.89 -6.86 10.12
C TRP A 120 4.78 -7.90 10.29
N PRO A 121 4.44 -8.66 9.25
CA PRO A 121 3.32 -9.60 9.31
C PRO A 121 3.62 -10.82 10.17
N ASP A 122 2.57 -11.49 10.67
CA ASP A 122 2.67 -12.84 11.23
C ASP A 122 2.89 -13.90 10.13
N PHE A 123 2.18 -13.74 9.01
CA PHE A 123 2.22 -14.64 7.86
C PHE A 123 2.64 -13.86 6.62
N ILE A 124 3.63 -14.38 5.89
CA ILE A 124 4.15 -13.76 4.66
C ILE A 124 3.08 -13.74 3.57
N ASP A 125 2.24 -14.77 3.52
CA ASP A 125 1.16 -14.92 2.56
C ASP A 125 -0.18 -14.64 3.25
N ARG A 126 -0.89 -13.62 2.78
CA ARG A 126 -2.18 -13.16 3.28
C ARG A 126 -3.11 -13.04 2.10
N GLY A 127 -3.88 -14.09 1.86
CA GLY A 127 -4.70 -14.24 0.67
C GLY A 127 -6.20 -14.19 0.94
N ILE A 128 -6.93 -13.68 -0.05
CA ILE A 128 -8.38 -13.84 -0.16
C ILE A 128 -8.69 -14.74 -1.34
N TYR A 129 -9.56 -15.71 -1.10
CA TYR A 129 -10.11 -16.59 -2.12
C TYR A 129 -11.48 -16.08 -2.54
N TYR A 130 -11.63 -15.74 -3.81
CA TYR A 130 -12.86 -15.15 -4.35
C TYR A 130 -13.46 -16.02 -5.45
N ASP A 131 -14.66 -16.53 -5.20
CA ASP A 131 -15.42 -17.34 -6.16
C ASP A 131 -16.10 -16.44 -7.20
N VAL A 132 -15.57 -16.46 -8.42
CA VAL A 132 -16.12 -15.70 -9.56
C VAL A 132 -17.14 -16.50 -10.38
N CYS A 133 -17.49 -17.71 -9.93
CA CYS A 133 -18.41 -18.63 -10.61
C CYS A 133 -19.83 -18.55 -10.09
N ARG A 134 -20.03 -18.03 -8.87
CA ARG A 134 -21.35 -17.94 -8.23
C ARG A 134 -21.98 -16.59 -8.52
N GLY A 135 -22.96 -16.56 -9.41
CA GLY A 135 -23.69 -15.35 -9.77
C GLY A 135 -23.11 -14.66 -11.00
N ARG A 136 -23.11 -13.32 -11.01
CA ARG A 136 -22.57 -12.55 -12.14
C ARG A 136 -21.05 -12.56 -12.10
N VAL A 137 -20.43 -12.90 -13.22
CA VAL A 137 -18.97 -12.76 -13.39
C VAL A 137 -18.61 -11.29 -13.18
N PRO A 138 -17.67 -10.98 -12.27
CA PRO A 138 -17.23 -9.62 -12.04
C PRO A 138 -16.54 -9.07 -13.29
N LYS A 139 -16.68 -7.77 -13.53
CA LYS A 139 -15.86 -7.09 -14.52
C LYS A 139 -14.44 -6.93 -14.00
N ILE A 140 -13.47 -6.80 -14.91
CA ILE A 140 -12.06 -6.61 -14.54
C ILE A 140 -11.84 -5.38 -13.66
N GLU A 141 -12.55 -4.28 -13.93
CA GLU A 141 -12.41 -3.05 -13.12
C GLU A 141 -12.79 -3.31 -11.66
N ARG A 142 -13.79 -4.17 -11.42
CA ARG A 142 -14.21 -4.53 -10.07
C ARG A 142 -13.19 -5.41 -9.35
N LEU A 143 -12.49 -6.26 -10.09
CA LEU A 143 -11.41 -7.09 -9.54
C LEU A 143 -10.20 -6.23 -9.17
N ILE A 144 -9.87 -5.23 -9.99
CA ILE A 144 -8.82 -4.24 -9.71
C ILE A 144 -9.18 -3.42 -8.47
N GLU A 145 -10.39 -2.84 -8.41
CA GLU A 145 -10.87 -2.11 -7.22
C GLU A 145 -10.77 -2.97 -5.94
N MET A 146 -11.12 -4.26 -6.04
CA MET A 146 -11.00 -5.19 -4.92
C MET A 146 -9.53 -5.41 -4.54
N ALA A 147 -8.63 -5.58 -5.51
CA ALA A 147 -7.20 -5.72 -5.24
C ALA A 147 -6.61 -4.48 -4.56
N GLU A 148 -7.02 -3.28 -4.97
CA GLU A 148 -6.61 -2.01 -4.34
C GLU A 148 -7.09 -1.93 -2.88
N ILE A 149 -8.36 -2.26 -2.61
CA ILE A 149 -8.90 -2.31 -1.24
C ILE A 149 -8.12 -3.32 -0.40
N LEU A 150 -7.87 -4.52 -0.93
CA LEU A 150 -7.12 -5.56 -0.24
C LEU A 150 -5.68 -5.12 0.05
N ALA A 151 -5.03 -4.47 -0.91
CA ALA A 151 -3.68 -3.92 -0.76
C ALA A 151 -3.61 -2.87 0.36
N SER A 152 -4.66 -2.04 0.51
CA SER A 152 -4.75 -1.06 1.62
C SER A 152 -4.76 -1.69 3.02
N TYR A 153 -5.24 -2.95 3.10
CA TYR A 153 -5.19 -3.79 4.31
C TYR A 153 -3.98 -4.74 4.34
N LYS A 154 -3.00 -4.53 3.45
CA LYS A 154 -1.78 -5.34 3.33
C LYS A 154 -2.04 -6.81 2.97
N ILE A 155 -3.21 -7.14 2.45
CA ILE A 155 -3.47 -8.44 1.80
C ILE A 155 -2.69 -8.45 0.49
N ASN A 156 -1.98 -9.54 0.23
CA ASN A 156 -1.01 -9.62 -0.87
C ASN A 156 -1.26 -10.77 -1.83
N HIS A 157 -2.36 -11.50 -1.65
CA HIS A 157 -2.85 -12.45 -2.65
C HIS A 157 -4.35 -12.26 -2.86
N LEU A 158 -4.74 -12.20 -4.12
CA LEU A 158 -6.12 -12.37 -4.55
C LEU A 158 -6.16 -13.62 -5.43
N GLN A 159 -6.75 -14.69 -4.89
CA GLN A 159 -6.93 -15.93 -5.61
C GLN A 159 -8.36 -16.00 -6.16
N LEU A 160 -8.47 -16.02 -7.48
CA LEU A 160 -9.76 -16.16 -8.15
C LEU A 160 -10.06 -17.64 -8.34
N TYR A 161 -11.18 -18.09 -7.79
CA TYR A 161 -11.68 -19.42 -8.08
C TYR A 161 -12.53 -19.42 -9.33
N MET A 162 -12.07 -20.18 -10.31
CA MET A 162 -12.65 -20.26 -11.65
C MET A 162 -12.94 -21.71 -12.02
N GLU A 163 -14.16 -21.94 -12.50
CA GLU A 163 -14.60 -23.17 -13.12
C GLU A 163 -14.93 -22.85 -14.58
N HIS A 164 -16.20 -22.56 -14.88
CA HIS A 164 -16.72 -22.32 -16.22
C HIS A 164 -16.69 -20.84 -16.64
N THR A 165 -16.27 -19.92 -15.75
CA THR A 165 -16.27 -18.47 -15.97
C THR A 165 -14.97 -17.93 -16.55
N PHE A 166 -14.12 -18.83 -17.07
CA PHE A 166 -12.95 -18.52 -17.87
C PHE A 166 -13.14 -18.95 -19.33
N ARG A 167 -12.60 -18.17 -20.28
CA ARG A 167 -12.71 -18.49 -21.71
C ARG A 167 -11.64 -19.50 -22.15
N PHE A 168 -12.03 -20.78 -22.22
CA PHE A 168 -11.17 -21.85 -22.73
C PHE A 168 -11.11 -21.88 -24.26
N ARG A 169 -9.97 -21.50 -24.85
CA ARG A 169 -9.79 -21.46 -26.32
C ARG A 169 -10.04 -22.81 -27.01
N ALA A 170 -9.63 -23.92 -26.40
CA ALA A 170 -9.82 -25.27 -26.94
C ALA A 170 -11.23 -25.85 -26.70
N HIS A 171 -12.00 -25.29 -25.75
CA HIS A 171 -13.32 -25.78 -25.34
C HIS A 171 -14.31 -24.61 -25.19
N PRO A 172 -14.66 -23.92 -26.30
CA PRO A 172 -15.44 -22.68 -26.26
C PRO A 172 -16.89 -22.85 -25.79
N GLU A 173 -17.39 -24.08 -25.72
CA GLU A 173 -18.72 -24.39 -25.19
C GLU A 173 -18.77 -24.26 -23.64
N ILE A 174 -17.63 -24.36 -22.96
CA ILE A 174 -17.54 -24.11 -21.52
C ILE A 174 -17.81 -22.62 -21.27
N GLY A 175 -18.83 -22.32 -20.47
CA GLY A 175 -19.16 -20.93 -20.13
C GLY A 175 -19.76 -20.12 -21.28
N LYS A 176 -20.23 -20.77 -22.37
CA LYS A 176 -20.74 -20.10 -23.58
C LYS A 176 -21.84 -19.06 -23.34
N ASN A 177 -22.66 -19.26 -22.32
CA ASN A 177 -23.74 -18.34 -21.95
C ASN A 177 -23.37 -17.41 -20.79
N ALA A 178 -22.13 -17.49 -20.29
CA ALA A 178 -21.59 -16.56 -19.31
C ALA A 178 -20.92 -15.37 -20.02
N SER A 179 -20.54 -14.36 -19.25
CA SER A 179 -19.60 -13.32 -19.65
C SER A 179 -18.23 -13.64 -19.03
N PRO A 180 -17.47 -14.62 -19.57
CA PRO A 180 -16.27 -15.13 -18.92
C PRO A 180 -15.12 -14.12 -18.96
N LEU A 181 -14.22 -14.25 -18.00
CA LEU A 181 -12.90 -13.61 -18.03
C LEU A 181 -12.04 -14.25 -19.12
N THR A 182 -11.17 -13.46 -19.74
CA THR A 182 -10.23 -13.91 -20.76
C THR A 182 -8.83 -14.11 -20.19
N ALA A 183 -7.90 -14.59 -21.02
CA ALA A 183 -6.50 -14.72 -20.63
C ALA A 183 -5.82 -13.35 -20.46
N GLU A 184 -6.38 -12.30 -21.07
CA GLU A 184 -5.89 -10.93 -20.96
C GLU A 184 -6.39 -10.23 -19.68
N ASP A 185 -7.47 -10.74 -19.07
CA ASP A 185 -7.99 -10.25 -17.79
C ASP A 185 -7.21 -10.78 -16.56
N ILE A 186 -6.31 -11.76 -16.75
CA ILE A 186 -5.58 -12.48 -15.69
C ILE A 186 -4.08 -12.27 -15.85
#